data_AF-A0A1Q3E9H4-F1
#
_entry.id   AF-A0A1Q3E9H4-F1
#
_cell.length_a   1.000
_cell.length_b   1.000
_cell.length_c   1.000
_cell.angle_alpha   90.00
_cell.angle_beta   90.00
_cell.angle_gamma   90.00
#
_symmetry.space_group_name_H-M   'P 1'
#
loop_
_entity.id
_entity.type
_entity.pdbx_description
1 polymer ?
#
loop_
_entity_poly.entity_id
_entity_poly.type
_entity_poly.pdbx_seq_one_letter_code
_entity_poly.pdbx_strand_id
1 'polypeptide(L)'
;MLSLRRRKTQSGDTPTSARAVTSVLLESLYYYNKQPEFQKPKAYQSTSRRGLKGQLGAYSRTLLILGYVIAFCALLRIDELLKIQLQDITTSKDPKSGRGMLTLRLPFRKTSQFGGKVE
;
A
#
# COMPACT_ATOMS: atom_id res chain seq x y z
N MET A 1 16.40 6.05 10.28
CA MET A 1 16.33 5.29 11.55
C MET A 1 17.24 4.05 11.51
N LEU A 2 18.57 4.24 11.57
CA LEU A 2 19.56 3.15 11.52
C LEU A 2 20.08 2.77 12.93
N SER A 3 19.97 3.65 13.91
CA SER A 3 20.50 3.46 15.28
C SER A 3 19.67 2.48 16.13
N LEU A 4 18.34 2.50 15.99
CA LEU A 4 17.43 1.57 16.70
C LEU A 4 17.63 0.11 16.30
N ARG A 5 18.10 -0.15 15.07
CA ARG A 5 18.27 -1.50 14.52
C ARG A 5 19.45 -2.24 15.16
N ARG A 6 20.52 -1.52 15.53
CA ARG A 6 21.72 -2.11 16.17
C ARG A 6 21.51 -2.47 17.63
N ARG A 7 20.67 -1.69 18.35
CA ARG A 7 20.47 -1.88 19.80
C ARG A 7 19.71 -3.16 20.14
N LYS A 8 18.78 -3.60 19.27
CA LYS A 8 17.98 -4.82 19.51
C LYS A 8 18.77 -6.10 19.32
N THR A 9 19.62 -6.17 18.30
CA THR A 9 20.49 -7.33 18.04
C THR A 9 21.53 -7.58 19.14
N GLN A 10 21.88 -6.54 19.91
CA GLN A 10 22.88 -6.65 20.98
C GLN A 10 22.32 -7.30 22.27
N SER A 11 21.00 -7.33 22.45
CA SER A 11 20.33 -7.88 23.62
C SER A 11 19.97 -9.37 23.49
N GLY A 12 20.44 -10.05 22.43
CA GLY A 12 20.10 -11.45 22.18
C GLY A 12 18.69 -11.67 21.61
N ASP A 13 17.95 -10.60 21.33
CA ASP A 13 16.71 -10.69 20.56
C ASP A 13 17.04 -11.25 19.18
N THR A 14 16.46 -12.41 18.85
CA THR A 14 16.51 -12.94 17.48
C THR A 14 16.06 -11.83 16.54
N PRO A 15 16.81 -11.50 15.47
CA PRO A 15 16.36 -10.51 14.51
C PRO A 15 15.08 -11.05 13.89
N THR A 16 13.93 -10.63 14.41
CA THR A 16 12.63 -10.91 13.81
C THR A 16 12.65 -10.15 12.51
N SER A 17 13.00 -10.84 11.42
CA SER A 17 12.82 -10.33 10.08
C SER A 17 11.38 -9.84 10.00
N ALA A 18 11.20 -8.60 9.55
CA ALA A 18 9.87 -8.09 9.27
C ALA A 18 9.19 -9.12 8.36
N ARG A 19 8.18 -9.83 8.89
CA ARG A 19 7.58 -10.98 8.23
C ARG A 19 7.11 -10.53 6.84
N ALA A 20 7.57 -11.22 5.80
CA ALA A 20 7.21 -10.84 4.43
C ALA A 20 5.68 -10.93 4.27
N VAL A 21 5.09 -9.91 3.64
CA VAL A 21 3.67 -9.93 3.29
C VAL A 21 3.48 -10.98 2.20
N THR A 22 2.59 -11.94 2.44
CA THR A 22 2.26 -13.02 1.50
C THR A 22 0.93 -12.74 0.81
N SER A 23 0.69 -13.40 -0.34
CA SER A 23 -0.59 -13.33 -1.04
C SER A 23 -1.76 -13.77 -0.15
N VAL A 24 -1.57 -14.84 0.63
CA VAL A 24 -2.57 -15.36 1.58
C VAL A 24 -2.95 -14.30 2.63
N LEU A 25 -1.97 -13.53 3.12
CA LEU A 25 -2.24 -12.45 4.07
C LEU A 25 -3.06 -11.33 3.41
N LEU A 26 -2.73 -10.91 2.19
CA LEU A 26 -3.49 -9.89 1.46
C LEU A 26 -4.92 -10.34 1.17
N GLU A 27 -5.11 -11.60 0.80
CA GLU A 27 -6.41 -12.21 0.56
C GLU A 27 -7.25 -12.24 1.84
N SER A 28 -6.67 -12.70 2.95
CA SER A 28 -7.34 -12.68 4.25
C SER A 28 -7.75 -11.26 4.69
N LEU A 29 -6.89 -10.28 4.41
CA LEU A 29 -7.11 -8.88 4.74
C LEU A 29 -8.21 -8.28 3.83
N TYR A 30 -8.25 -8.66 2.56
CA TYR A 30 -9.32 -8.27 1.64
C TYR A 30 -10.68 -8.83 2.10
N TYR A 31 -10.77 -10.12 2.39
CA TYR A 31 -12.01 -10.75 2.86
C TYR A 31 -12.49 -10.17 4.19
N TYR A 32 -11.57 -9.92 5.12
CA TYR A 32 -11.89 -9.29 6.40
C TYR A 32 -12.54 -7.91 6.18
N ASN A 33 -11.97 -7.06 5.34
CA ASN A 33 -12.51 -5.71 5.08
C ASN A 33 -13.77 -5.72 4.20
N LYS A 34 -14.02 -6.81 3.45
CA LYS A 34 -15.25 -7.01 2.68
C LYS A 34 -16.47 -7.33 3.56
N GLN A 35 -16.31 -7.55 4.86
CA GLN A 35 -17.45 -7.77 5.74
C GLN A 35 -18.39 -6.55 5.77
N PRO A 36 -19.73 -6.76 5.82
CA PRO A 36 -20.72 -5.68 5.71
C PRO A 36 -20.60 -4.64 6.85
N GLU A 37 -20.03 -5.05 7.98
CA GLU A 37 -19.77 -4.19 9.13
C GLU A 37 -18.71 -3.12 8.87
N PHE A 38 -17.76 -3.39 7.97
CA PHE A 38 -16.63 -2.50 7.67
C PHE A 38 -16.79 -1.73 6.37
N GLN A 39 -17.69 -2.17 5.49
CA GLN A 39 -18.03 -1.44 4.26
C GLN A 39 -18.81 -0.15 4.55
N LYS A 40 -19.62 -0.14 5.60
CA LYS A 40 -20.45 1.03 5.94
C LYS A 40 -19.61 2.03 6.74
N PRO A 41 -19.51 3.30 6.30
CA PRO A 41 -18.85 4.33 7.09
C PRO A 41 -19.66 4.59 8.36
N LYS A 42 -19.17 4.07 9.48
CA LYS A 42 -19.76 4.33 10.80
C LYS A 42 -19.47 5.78 11.18
N ALA A 43 -20.47 6.46 11.76
CA ALA A 43 -20.26 7.78 12.32
C ALA A 43 -19.19 7.70 13.42
N TYR A 44 -18.16 8.53 13.31
CA TYR A 44 -17.10 8.59 14.31
C TYR A 44 -17.68 9.03 15.65
N GLN A 45 -17.71 8.14 16.64
CA GLN A 45 -18.09 8.47 18.01
C GLN A 45 -16.83 8.93 18.76
N SER A 46 -16.62 10.24 18.79
CA SER A 46 -15.55 10.85 19.58
C SER A 46 -15.91 10.83 21.06
N THR A 47 -15.07 10.26 21.91
CA THR A 47 -15.14 10.40 23.37
C THR A 47 -14.49 11.68 23.89
N SER A 48 -13.81 12.48 23.07
CA SER A 48 -13.19 13.72 23.55
C SER A 48 -12.97 14.76 22.45
N ARG A 49 -13.54 15.95 22.71
CA ARG A 49 -13.32 17.32 22.19
C ARG A 49 -12.83 17.49 20.74
N ARG A 50 -13.67 18.20 19.98
CA ARG A 50 -13.51 18.68 18.58
C ARG A 50 -13.60 17.58 17.54
N GLY A 51 -14.83 17.11 17.35
CA GLY A 51 -15.19 16.13 16.34
C GLY A 51 -15.02 16.66 14.92
N LEU A 52 -13.92 16.30 14.27
CA LEU A 52 -13.99 16.04 12.84
C LEU A 52 -14.94 14.87 12.63
N LYS A 53 -16.12 15.13 12.07
CA LYS A 53 -17.08 14.11 11.63
C LYS A 53 -16.49 13.33 10.45
N GLY A 54 -15.54 12.45 10.71
CA GLY A 54 -14.86 11.69 9.67
C GLY A 54 -15.52 10.34 9.41
N GLN A 55 -16.33 10.24 8.36
CA GLN A 55 -16.76 8.96 7.74
C GLN A 55 -15.60 8.19 7.05
N LEU A 56 -14.36 8.67 7.21
CA LEU A 56 -13.18 8.25 6.45
C LEU A 56 -12.65 6.86 6.84
N GLY A 57 -13.12 6.24 7.93
CA GLY A 57 -12.61 4.95 8.41
C GLY A 57 -12.82 3.80 7.41
N ALA A 58 -13.96 3.75 6.73
CA ALA A 58 -14.23 2.73 5.72
C ALA A 58 -13.42 2.98 4.43
N TYR A 59 -13.40 4.22 3.93
CA TYR A 59 -12.70 4.59 2.70
C TYR A 59 -11.17 4.45 2.83
N SER A 60 -10.60 4.86 3.95
CA SER A 60 -9.16 4.72 4.21
C SER A 60 -8.72 3.26 4.24
N ARG A 61 -9.52 2.35 4.79
CA ARG A 61 -9.23 0.90 4.76
C ARG A 61 -9.21 0.37 3.33
N THR A 62 -10.22 0.69 2.53
CA THR A 62 -10.27 0.27 1.12
C THR A 62 -9.07 0.81 0.32
N LEU A 63 -8.69 2.07 0.57
CA LEU A 63 -7.53 2.70 -0.07
C LEU A 63 -6.22 2.03 0.36
N LEU A 64 -6.08 1.69 1.63
CA LEU A 64 -4.90 0.98 2.14
C LEU A 64 -4.76 -0.41 1.51
N ILE A 65 -5.86 -1.17 1.39
CA ILE A 65 -5.84 -2.48 0.74
C ILE A 65 -5.39 -2.37 -0.70
N LEU A 66 -5.97 -1.44 -1.45
CA LEU A 66 -5.59 -1.19 -2.84
C LEU A 66 -4.09 -0.84 -2.92
N GLY A 67 -3.61 0.02 -2.02
CA GLY A 67 -2.19 0.37 -1.94
C GLY A 67 -1.29 -0.83 -1.65
N TYR A 68 -1.67 -1.69 -0.71
CA TYR A 68 -0.91 -2.91 -0.40
C TYR A 68 -0.88 -3.90 -1.56
N VAL A 69 -1.99 -4.05 -2.30
CA VAL A 69 -2.05 -4.91 -3.49
C VAL A 69 -1.15 -4.37 -4.60
N ILE A 70 -1.20 -3.06 -4.86
CA ILE A 70 -0.31 -2.42 -5.85
C ILE A 70 1.15 -2.59 -5.45
N ALA A 71 1.49 -2.34 -4.18
CA ALA A 71 2.84 -2.52 -3.68
C ALA A 71 3.33 -3.96 -3.77
N PHE A 72 2.45 -4.95 -3.53
CA PHE A 72 2.77 -6.36 -3.67
C PHE A 72 2.98 -6.78 -5.13
N CYS A 73 2.07 -6.39 -6.04
CA CYS A 73 2.16 -6.75 -7.46
C CYS A 73 3.39 -6.14 -8.15
N ALA A 74 3.74 -4.89 -7.83
CA ALA A 74 4.86 -4.19 -8.47
C ALA A 74 6.13 -4.13 -7.59
N LEU A 75 6.12 -4.79 -6.42
CA LEU A 75 7.22 -4.87 -5.44
C LEU A 75 7.75 -3.47 -5.05
N LEU A 76 6.84 -2.55 -4.73
CA LEU A 76 7.20 -1.18 -4.32
C LEU A 76 7.53 -1.10 -2.83
N ARG A 77 8.42 -0.17 -2.48
CA ARG A 77 8.56 0.29 -1.09
C ARG A 77 7.41 1.23 -0.70
N ILE A 78 7.17 1.41 0.60
CA ILE A 78 6.10 2.31 1.09
C ILE A 78 6.34 3.75 0.63
N ASP A 79 7.59 4.24 0.65
CA ASP A 79 7.93 5.59 0.19
C ASP A 79 7.68 5.79 -1.32
N GLU A 80 7.74 4.71 -2.10
CA GLU A 80 7.48 4.70 -3.53
C GLU A 80 5.97 4.66 -3.79
N LEU A 81 5.23 3.83 -3.03
CA LEU A 81 3.76 3.76 -3.08
C LEU A 81 3.10 5.12 -2.80
N LEU A 82 3.58 5.85 -1.78
CA LEU A 82 3.03 7.15 -1.40
C LEU A 82 3.30 8.26 -2.42
N LYS A 83 4.25 8.05 -3.35
CA LYS A 83 4.57 9.00 -4.42
C LYS A 83 3.72 8.81 -5.67
N ILE A 84 2.98 7.71 -5.78
CA ILE A 84 2.10 7.45 -6.91
C ILE A 84 1.01 8.53 -6.94
N GLN A 85 0.93 9.21 -8.08
CA GLN A 85 -0.14 10.15 -8.36
C GLN A 85 -1.12 9.58 -9.38
N LEU A 86 -2.31 10.16 -9.48
CA LEU A 86 -3.34 9.70 -10.42
C LEU A 86 -2.83 9.70 -11.88
N GLN A 87 -1.98 10.66 -12.24
CA GLN A 87 -1.35 10.78 -13.56
C GLN A 87 -0.44 9.59 -13.93
N ASP A 88 0.06 8.87 -12.93
CA ASP A 88 0.92 7.71 -13.12
C ASP A 88 0.11 6.44 -13.45
N ILE A 89 -1.21 6.50 -13.31
CA ILE A 89 -2.12 5.38 -13.53
C ILE A 89 -2.81 5.55 -14.88
N THR A 90 -2.50 4.69 -15.85
CA THR A 90 -3.20 4.66 -17.13
C THR A 90 -4.00 3.39 -17.28
N THR A 91 -5.29 3.54 -17.59
CA THR A 91 -6.17 2.40 -17.88
C THR A 91 -6.28 2.25 -19.38
N SER A 92 -5.67 1.21 -19.92
CA SER A 92 -5.73 0.85 -21.34
C SER A 92 -6.57 -0.41 -21.52
N LYS A 93 -7.38 -0.46 -22.57
CA LYS A 93 -8.02 -1.73 -22.99
C LYS A 93 -7.07 -2.43 -23.93
N ASP A 94 -6.78 -3.69 -23.66
CA ASP A 94 -5.90 -4.48 -24.50
C ASP A 94 -6.65 -4.87 -25.79
N PRO A 95 -6.24 -4.39 -26.99
CA PRO A 95 -7.02 -4.55 -28.22
C PRO A 95 -7.16 -6.01 -28.67
N LYS A 96 -6.34 -6.93 -28.16
CA LYS A 96 -6.36 -8.35 -28.56
C LYS A 96 -7.17 -9.25 -27.64
N SER A 97 -7.39 -8.86 -26.39
CA SER A 97 -7.99 -9.73 -25.37
C SER A 97 -9.23 -9.14 -24.71
N GLY A 98 -9.56 -7.87 -24.99
CA GLY A 98 -10.73 -7.18 -24.42
C GLY A 98 -10.64 -6.96 -22.90
N ARG A 99 -9.54 -7.37 -22.26
CA ARG A 99 -9.31 -7.20 -20.82
C ARG A 99 -8.85 -5.78 -20.53
N GLY A 100 -9.32 -5.24 -19.40
CA GLY A 100 -8.82 -3.97 -18.87
C GLY A 100 -7.41 -4.16 -18.32
N MET A 101 -6.43 -3.47 -18.92
CA MET A 101 -5.06 -3.45 -18.45
C MET A 101 -4.80 -2.14 -17.72
N LEU A 102 -4.34 -2.25 -16.47
CA LEU A 102 -3.98 -1.10 -15.65
C LEU A 102 -2.45 -0.98 -15.68
N THR A 103 -1.97 0.06 -16.34
CA THR A 103 -0.55 0.35 -16.49
C THR A 103 -0.14 1.39 -15.46
N LEU A 104 0.86 1.07 -14.65
CA LEU A 104 1.43 1.98 -13.65
C LEU A 104 2.80 2.46 -14.13
N ARG A 105 2.93 3.76 -14.36
CA ARG A 105 4.22 4.40 -14.62
C ARG A 105 4.91 4.70 -13.29
N LEU A 106 6.15 4.24 -13.13
CA LEU A 106 6.91 4.40 -11.88
C LEU A 106 8.17 5.23 -12.14
N PRO A 107 8.07 6.57 -12.27
CA PRO A 107 9.20 7.42 -12.67
C PRO A 107 10.31 7.51 -11.60
N PHE A 108 10.00 7.18 -10.35
CA PHE A 108 10.91 7.26 -9.22
C PHE A 108 11.70 5.96 -8.96
N ARG A 109 11.41 4.87 -9.70
CA ARG A 109 12.06 3.58 -9.46
C ARG A 109 13.40 3.54 -10.20
N LYS A 110 14.50 3.60 -9.44
CA LYS A 110 15.84 3.38 -9.96
C LYS A 110 16.04 1.88 -10.28
N THR A 111 15.59 1.42 -11.45
CA THR A 111 15.90 0.08 -11.98
C THR A 111 17.07 0.09 -12.96
N SER A 112 17.61 1.26 -13.26
CA SER A 112 18.81 1.35 -14.08
C SER A 112 20.03 0.86 -13.29
N GLN A 113 20.56 -0.29 -13.70
CA GLN A 113 21.86 -0.79 -13.24
C GLN A 113 23.02 0.16 -13.62
N PHE A 114 22.79 1.09 -14.56
CA PHE A 114 23.76 2.04 -15.10
C PHE A 114 23.31 3.50 -15.01
N GLY A 115 22.52 3.88 -13.98
CA GLY A 115 22.14 5.28 -13.73
C GLY A 115 21.73 6.05 -15.00
N GLY A 116 20.61 5.67 -15.62
CA GLY A 116 20.15 6.24 -16.87
C GLY A 116 20.12 7.77 -16.81
N LYS A 117 20.90 8.41 -17.68
CA LYS A 117 20.88 9.85 -17.90
C LYS A 117 19.45 10.26 -18.27
N VAL A 118 18.94 11.23 -17.52
CA VAL A 118 17.78 12.01 -17.93
C VAL A 118 18.29 12.98 -18.98
N GLU A 119 17.97 12.72 -20.25
CA GLU A 119 17.89 13.75 -21.29
C GLU A 119 16.45 14.23 -21.39
#